data_AF-L9XW84-F1
#
_entry.id   AF-L9XW84-F1
#
_cell.length_a   1.000
_cell.length_b   1.000
_cell.length_c   1.000
_cell.angle_alpha   90.00
_cell.angle_beta   90.00
_cell.angle_gamma   90.00
#
_symmetry.space_group_name_H-M   'P 1'
#
loop_
_entity.id
_entity.type
_entity.pdbx_description
1 polymer ?
#
loop_
_entity_poly.entity_id
_entity_poly.type
_entity_poly.pdbx_seq_one_letter_code
_entity_poly.pdbx_strand_id
1 'polypeptide(L)' 'MTPDKISPSSEAEVRAELKALLRRAYDSDLEIEGGWDCRNGTEYPDWDVIITEVRKNEEPESPSTNE' A
#
# COMPACT_ATOMS: atom_id res chain seq x y z
N MET A 1 -8.85 19.61 14.26
CA MET A 1 -7.86 19.96 13.22
C MET A 1 -7.25 18.67 12.74
N THR A 2 -7.58 18.21 11.55
CA THR A 2 -6.79 17.18 10.89
C THR A 2 -5.46 17.84 10.52
N PRO A 3 -4.30 17.22 10.83
CA PRO A 3 -3.01 17.79 10.46
C PRO A 3 -3.05 18.11 8.96
N ASP A 4 -2.54 19.29 8.61
CA ASP A 4 -2.32 19.72 7.23
C ASP A 4 -1.67 18.55 6.49
N LYS A 5 -2.48 17.86 5.68
CA LYS A 5 -2.09 16.59 5.09
C LYS A 5 -1.24 16.97 3.90
N ILE A 6 0.06 17.12 4.15
CA ILE A 6 1.06 17.47 3.13
C ILE A 6 0.81 16.55 1.95
N SER A 7 0.32 17.13 0.86
CA SER A 7 0.02 16.37 -0.34
C SER A 7 1.33 15.84 -0.89
N PRO A 8 1.43 14.56 -1.26
CA PRO A 8 2.66 14.02 -1.79
C PRO A 8 3.05 14.82 -3.05
N SER A 9 4.25 15.39 -3.05
CA SER A 9 4.77 16.20 -4.15
C SER A 9 5.63 15.37 -5.12
N SER A 10 5.92 14.11 -4.74
CA SER A 10 6.75 13.18 -5.48
C SER A 10 6.17 11.77 -5.46
N GLU A 11 6.51 10.97 -6.48
CA GLU A 11 6.11 9.55 -6.55
C GLU A 11 6.55 8.74 -5.31
N ALA A 12 7.74 9.03 -4.78
CA ALA A 12 8.23 8.39 -3.56
C ALA A 12 7.33 8.67 -2.34
N GLU A 13 6.81 9.90 -2.23
CA GLU A 13 5.89 10.29 -1.16
C GLU A 13 4.52 9.62 -1.34
N VAL A 14 4.03 9.52 -2.58
CA VAL A 14 2.80 8.76 -2.90
C VAL A 14 2.94 7.31 -2.45
N ARG A 15 4.07 6.66 -2.77
CA ARG A 15 4.35 5.28 -2.36
C ARG A 15 4.42 5.12 -0.84
N ALA A 16 5.02 6.09 -0.14
CA ALA A 16 5.11 6.08 1.31
C ALA A 16 3.73 6.22 1.98
N GLU A 17 2.90 7.16 1.51
CA GLU A 17 1.52 7.37 1.96
C GLU A 17 0.65 6.12 1.70
N LEU A 18 0.75 5.52 0.50
CA LEU A 18 0.02 4.31 0.16
C LEU A 18 0.41 3.14 1.08
N LYS A 19 1.72 2.92 1.30
CA LYS A 19 2.21 1.90 2.24
C LYS A 19 1.67 2.12 3.66
N ALA A 20 1.67 3.37 4.13
CA ALA A 20 1.15 3.72 5.44
C ALA A 20 -0.38 3.54 5.53
N LEU A 21 -1.11 3.76 4.44
CA LEU A 21 -2.55 3.51 4.36
C LEU A 21 -2.86 2.01 4.43
N LEU A 22 -2.22 1.19 3.61
CA LEU A 22 -2.45 -0.26 3.58
C LEU A 22 -2.13 -0.90 4.94
N ARG A 23 -1.05 -0.46 5.60
CA ARG A 23 -0.71 -0.92 6.95
C ARG A 23 -1.81 -0.61 7.96
N ARG A 24 -2.34 0.62 7.95
CA ARG A 24 -3.41 1.01 8.89
C ARG A 24 -4.70 0.25 8.66
N ALA A 25 -5.04 -0.05 7.41
CA ALA A 25 -6.21 -0.85 7.09
C ALA A 25 -6.04 -2.30 7.58
N TYR A 26 -4.86 -2.90 7.38
CA TYR A 26 -4.53 -4.21 7.96
C TYR A 26 -4.61 -4.21 9.50
N ASP A 27 -4.00 -3.22 10.17
CA ASP A 27 -4.07 -3.07 11.64
C ASP A 27 -5.50 -2.85 12.16
N SER A 28 -6.43 -2.45 11.27
CA SER A 28 -7.85 -2.24 11.58
C SER A 28 -8.74 -3.43 11.18
N ASP A 29 -8.14 -4.57 10.81
CA ASP A 29 -8.85 -5.78 10.38
C ASP A 29 -9.70 -5.58 9.11
N LEU A 30 -9.32 -4.61 8.26
CA LEU A 30 -9.97 -4.40 6.96
C LEU A 30 -9.34 -5.32 5.92
N GLU A 31 -10.16 -6.18 5.31
CA GLU A 31 -9.76 -6.97 4.15
C GLU A 31 -9.65 -6.08 2.92
N ILE A 32 -8.42 -5.69 2.59
CA ILE A 32 -8.09 -4.84 1.46
C ILE A 32 -7.33 -5.64 0.39
N GLU A 33 -8.06 -6.51 -0.30
CA GLU A 33 -7.61 -7.28 -1.44
C GLU A 33 -8.64 -7.16 -2.59
N GLY A 34 -8.17 -7.21 -3.83
CA GLY A 34 -9.01 -7.21 -5.03
C GLY A 34 -8.95 -5.90 -5.83
N GLY A 35 -9.85 -5.79 -6.81
CA GLY A 35 -9.95 -4.62 -7.69
C GLY A 35 -10.97 -3.62 -7.17
N TRP A 36 -10.62 -2.33 -7.18
CA TRP A 36 -11.46 -1.21 -6.77
C TRP A 36 -11.52 -0.14 -7.85
N ASP A 37 -12.74 0.24 -8.21
CA ASP A 37 -13.02 1.44 -8.99
C ASP A 37 -12.98 2.69 -8.10
N CYS A 38 -11.91 3.47 -8.21
CA CYS A 38 -11.78 4.78 -7.57
C CYS A 38 -12.26 5.87 -8.52
N ARG A 39 -13.55 6.21 -8.43
CA ARG A 39 -14.16 7.30 -9.21
C ARG A 39 -13.87 8.65 -8.58
N ASN A 40 -13.27 9.59 -9.33
CA ASN A 40 -12.75 10.85 -8.78
C ASN A 40 -13.45 12.11 -9.32
N GLY A 41 -14.65 11.94 -9.88
CA GLY A 41 -15.44 13.06 -10.42
C GLY A 41 -14.87 13.60 -11.73
N THR A 42 -15.29 14.79 -12.14
CA THR A 42 -14.97 15.35 -13.47
C THR A 42 -13.59 16.03 -13.55
N GLU A 43 -13.01 16.37 -12.41
CA GLU A 43 -11.75 17.14 -12.33
C GLU A 43 -10.51 16.24 -12.33
N TYR A 44 -10.67 14.96 -12.03
CA TYR A 44 -9.59 13.99 -11.90
C TYR A 44 -9.92 12.70 -12.66
N PRO A 45 -8.90 11.99 -13.17
CA PRO A 45 -9.12 10.70 -13.79
C PRO A 45 -9.68 9.69 -12.78
N ASP A 46 -10.54 8.80 -13.26
CA ASP A 46 -10.91 7.59 -12.55
C ASP A 46 -9.73 6.60 -12.55
N TRP A 47 -9.57 5.87 -11.46
CA TRP A 47 -8.52 4.85 -11.34
C TRP A 47 -9.13 3.48 -11.08
N ASP A 48 -8.61 2.48 -11.78
CA ASP A 48 -8.79 1.08 -11.40
C ASP A 48 -7.57 0.68 -10.55
N VAL A 49 -7.82 0.26 -9.31
CA VAL A 49 -6.78 -0.09 -8.34
C VAL A 49 -6.90 -1.57 -8.00
N ILE A 50 -5.86 -2.36 -8.29
CA ILE A 50 -5.81 -3.78 -7.95
C ILE A 50 -4.80 -3.98 -6.83
N ILE A 51 -5.25 -4.49 -5.69
CA ILE A 51 -4.42 -4.86 -4.56
C ILE A 51 -4.33 -6.38 -4.51
N THR A 52 -3.11 -6.90 -4.53
CA THR A 52 -2.84 -8.34 -4.41
C THR A 52 -1.81 -8.53 -3.32
N GLU A 53 -2.09 -9.42 -2.37
CA GLU A 53 -1.09 -9.80 -1.38
C GLU A 53 0.07 -10.51 -2.09
N VAL A 54 1.29 -10.02 -1.86
CA VAL A 54 2.51 -10.68 -2.30
C VAL A 54 3.15 -11.36 -1.11
N ARG A 55 3.60 -12.60 -1.29
CA ARG A 55 4.39 -13.28 -0.25
C ARG A 55 5.60 -12.42 0.08
N LYS A 56 5.87 -12.25 1.37
CA LYS A 56 7.18 -11.76 1.79
C LYS A 56 8.20 -12.73 1.24
N ASN A 57 9.28 -12.21 0.64
CA ASN A 57 10.43 -13.04 0.34
C ASN A 57 10.98 -13.49 1.70
N GLU A 58 10.53 -14.65 2.16
CA GLU A 58 11.22 -15.39 3.20
C GLU A 58 12.57 -15.71 2.54
N GLU A 59 13.59 -14.91 2.84
CA GLU A 59 14.95 -15.35 2.56
C GLU A 59 15.05 -16.75 3.18
N PRO A 60 15.33 -17.81 2.39
CA PRO A 60 15.54 -19.11 2.98
C PRO A 60 16.67 -18.93 3.97
N GLU A 61 16.37 -19.19 5.24
CA GLU A 61 17.33 -19.27 6.32
C GLU A 61 18.49 -20.10 5.77
N SER A 62 19.60 -19.45 5.39
CA SER A 62 20.76 -20.17 4.91
C SER A 62 21.18 -21.05 6.07
N PRO A 63 21.16 -22.39 5.97
CA PRO A 63 21.71 -23.20 7.04
C PRO A 63 23.21 -22.89 7.10
N SER A 64 23.59 -22.00 8.00
CA SER A 64 24.97 -21.84 8.42
C SER A 64 25.39 -23.15 9.06
N THR A 65 26.33 -23.81 8.39
CA THR A 65 27.39 -24.64 8.98
C THR A 65 26.93 -25.96 9.65
N ASN A 66 27.32 -27.10 9.07
CA ASN A 66 28.47 -27.89 9.54
C ASN A 66 28.71 -29.10 8.60
N GLU A 67 29.91 -29.21 8.01
CA GLU A 67 30.79 -30.41 7.96
C GLU A 67 32.03 -30.15 7.10
#